data_AF-A0A6P0PR88-F1
#
_entry.id   AF-A0A6P0PR88-F1
#
_cell.length_a   1.000
_cell.length_b   1.000
_cell.length_c   1.000
_cell.angle_alpha   90.00
_cell.angle_beta   90.00
_cell.angle_gamma   90.00
#
_symmetry.space_group_name_H-M   'P 1'
#
loop_
_entity.id
_entity.type
_entity.pdbx_description
1 polymer ?
#
loop_
_entity_poly.entity_id
_entity_poly.type
_entity_poly.pdbx_seq_one_letter_code
_entity_poly.pdbx_strand_id
1 'polypeptide(L)'
;MKHQLIEKKQHDQKINICKIVEKASSIFERLQGNFIPETSQDNEKIIQKNLEYWCQKIAKGDWQLFNKRLEWDNIKLKEVQQFLGNVSVKNQQNLPDWAKILKEVVALNHQIYTSDIKQKLANGKGSKDKYPFEEILYPFIQVARNKLVEKAGMNYEILTASAVACFEVNLLQELSWLTSNTLYLEFSLFRSRQTSSIQRLLQDLSRTNSTKVYEMFVSKMLAGDLVSFLEEYAVLSRLIGKTISLWVEANAEFLNRLALDLPQIKNTFFANQEIGKVIDLKLSLSDHHNGRRSVIILTFSSGDK
;
A
#
# COMPACT_ATOMS: atom_id res chain seq x y z
N MET A 1 -7.27 4.94 39.10
CA MET A 1 -7.93 6.04 38.36
C MET A 1 -7.01 6.73 37.34
N LYS A 2 -5.76 7.10 37.66
CA LYS A 2 -4.80 7.64 36.66
C LYS A 2 -4.35 6.64 35.57
N HIS A 3 -4.28 5.33 35.86
CA HIS A 3 -3.97 4.30 34.85
C HIS A 3 -5.09 4.08 33.82
N GLN A 4 -6.35 4.06 34.25
CA GLN A 4 -7.50 3.99 33.33
C GLN A 4 -7.65 5.23 32.44
N LEU A 5 -7.16 6.40 32.87
CA LEU A 5 -7.12 7.62 32.06
C LEU A 5 -5.99 7.64 31.03
N ILE A 6 -4.93 6.84 31.22
CA ILE A 6 -3.84 6.68 30.24
C ILE A 6 -4.24 5.65 29.18
N GLU A 7 -4.90 4.55 29.58
CA GLU A 7 -5.45 3.56 28.64
C GLU A 7 -6.61 4.15 27.79
N LYS A 8 -7.48 5.00 28.37
CA LYS A 8 -8.50 5.72 27.59
C LYS A 8 -7.92 6.78 26.64
N LYS A 9 -6.75 7.35 26.91
CA LYS A 9 -6.10 8.31 26.00
C LYS A 9 -5.43 7.66 24.80
N GLN A 10 -5.20 6.35 24.82
CA GLN A 10 -4.72 5.58 23.67
C GLN A 10 -5.86 5.09 22.75
N HIS A 11 -7.12 5.30 23.14
CA HIS A 11 -8.29 4.74 22.44
C HIS A 11 -9.09 5.74 21.60
N ASP A 12 -8.63 6.99 21.45
CA ASP A 12 -9.38 8.06 20.77
C ASP A 12 -8.56 8.88 19.77
N GLN A 13 -7.42 8.36 19.28
CA GLN A 13 -6.89 8.83 17.99
C GLN A 13 -7.80 8.30 16.89
N LYS A 14 -8.91 9.03 16.66
CA LYS A 14 -9.78 8.84 15.51
C LYS A 14 -8.90 8.84 14.25
N ILE A 15 -8.72 7.66 13.67
CA ILE A 15 -7.88 7.40 12.49
C ILE A 15 -8.24 8.45 11.45
N ASN A 16 -7.32 9.36 11.16
CA ASN A 16 -7.61 10.44 10.23
C ASN A 16 -7.06 10.09 8.85
N ILE A 17 -7.69 9.10 8.19
CA ILE A 17 -7.43 8.79 6.78
C ILE A 17 -7.55 10.07 5.91
N CYS A 18 -8.39 11.02 6.30
CA CYS A 18 -8.49 12.30 5.59
C CYS A 18 -7.16 13.08 5.62
N LYS A 19 -6.41 13.09 6.73
CA LYS A 19 -5.09 13.72 6.77
C LYS A 19 -4.10 13.08 5.80
N ILE A 20 -4.13 11.75 5.66
CA ILE A 20 -3.31 11.05 4.66
C ILE A 20 -3.71 11.53 3.26
N VAL A 21 -5.01 11.62 2.98
CA VAL A 21 -5.53 12.11 1.70
C VAL A 21 -5.12 13.57 1.46
N GLU A 22 -5.24 14.45 2.44
CA GLU A 22 -4.86 15.86 2.35
C GLU A 22 -3.38 16.03 2.02
N LYS A 23 -2.51 15.29 2.73
CA LYS A 23 -1.05 15.33 2.54
C LYS A 23 -0.60 14.68 1.23
N ALA A 24 -1.27 13.63 0.77
CA ALA A 24 -0.80 12.81 -0.36
C ALA A 24 -1.47 13.11 -1.70
N SER A 25 -2.58 13.85 -1.72
CA SER A 25 -3.29 14.16 -2.97
C SER A 25 -2.46 15.05 -3.88
N SER A 26 -2.38 14.64 -5.14
CA SER A 26 -1.70 15.39 -6.19
C SER A 26 -2.43 16.69 -6.50
N ILE A 27 -1.73 17.62 -7.16
CA ILE A 27 -2.32 18.89 -7.54
C ILE A 27 -3.53 18.72 -8.47
N PHE A 28 -3.48 17.75 -9.38
CA PHE A 28 -4.59 17.42 -10.27
C PHE A 28 -5.83 16.94 -9.52
N GLU A 29 -5.67 16.12 -8.48
CA GLU A 29 -6.78 15.67 -7.64
C GLU A 29 -7.36 16.81 -6.78
N ARG A 30 -6.49 17.72 -6.30
CA ARG A 30 -6.92 18.89 -5.55
C ARG A 30 -7.81 19.82 -6.38
N LEU A 31 -7.47 19.99 -7.66
CA LEU A 31 -8.24 20.78 -8.62
C LEU A 31 -9.60 20.18 -8.99
N GLN A 32 -9.83 18.87 -8.78
CA GLN A 32 -11.10 18.20 -9.09
C GLN A 32 -12.24 18.50 -8.09
N GLY A 33 -12.03 19.37 -7.09
CA GLY A 33 -13.10 19.98 -6.29
C GLY A 33 -13.49 19.27 -5.00
N ASN A 34 -12.75 18.23 -4.57
CA ASN A 34 -12.98 17.56 -3.27
C ASN A 34 -12.19 18.16 -2.10
N PHE A 35 -11.53 19.30 -2.32
CA PHE A 35 -10.63 19.92 -1.35
C PHE A 35 -10.98 21.39 -1.13
N ILE A 36 -10.80 21.85 0.11
CA ILE A 36 -10.92 23.25 0.51
C ILE A 36 -9.52 23.73 0.90
N PRO A 37 -8.98 24.78 0.25
CA PRO A 37 -7.69 25.33 0.63
C PRO A 37 -7.76 26.05 1.98
N GLU A 38 -6.72 25.89 2.80
CA GLU A 38 -6.64 26.60 4.08
C GLU A 38 -6.32 28.09 3.86
N THR A 39 -7.07 28.99 4.49
CA THR A 39 -6.85 30.44 4.39
C THR A 39 -6.18 30.96 5.67
N SER A 40 -4.88 30.73 5.80
CA SER A 40 -4.07 31.24 6.91
C SER A 40 -2.77 31.85 6.38
N GLN A 41 -2.22 32.84 7.10
CA GLN A 41 -0.97 33.50 6.69
C GLN A 41 0.22 32.52 6.63
N ASP A 42 0.23 31.51 7.50
CA ASP A 42 1.23 30.46 7.43
C ASP A 42 1.04 29.56 6.20
N ASN A 43 -0.20 29.31 5.79
CA ASN A 43 -0.46 28.60 4.55
C ASN A 43 -0.02 29.38 3.31
N GLU A 44 -0.17 30.70 3.29
CA GLU A 44 0.34 31.56 2.20
C GLU A 44 1.86 31.42 2.02
N LYS A 45 2.62 31.33 3.12
CA LYS A 45 4.07 31.07 3.07
C LYS A 45 4.38 29.69 2.49
N ILE A 46 3.60 28.66 2.84
CA ILE A 46 3.75 27.32 2.28
C ILE A 46 3.48 27.32 0.79
N ILE A 47 2.39 27.98 0.36
CA ILE A 47 2.03 28.15 -1.05
C ILE A 47 3.18 28.78 -1.82
N GLN A 48 3.71 29.91 -1.35
CA GLN A 48 4.79 30.62 -2.05
C GLN A 48 6.05 29.75 -2.17
N LYS A 49 6.46 29.10 -1.07
CA LYS A 49 7.61 28.19 -1.06
C LYS A 49 7.43 27.03 -2.05
N ASN A 50 6.25 26.41 -2.07
CA ASN A 50 5.97 25.28 -2.96
C ASN A 50 5.90 25.71 -4.43
N LEU A 51 5.35 26.89 -4.72
CA LEU A 51 5.29 27.48 -6.05
C LEU A 51 6.70 27.76 -6.61
N GLU A 52 7.55 28.41 -5.80
CA GLU A 52 8.95 28.69 -6.15
C GLU A 52 9.74 27.40 -6.37
N TYR A 53 9.58 26.42 -5.47
CA TYR A 53 10.26 25.14 -5.61
C TYR A 53 9.82 24.39 -6.87
N TRP A 54 8.53 24.43 -7.20
CA TRP A 54 8.00 23.78 -8.41
C TRP A 54 8.53 24.44 -9.68
N CYS A 55 8.50 25.78 -9.73
CA CYS A 55 9.08 26.56 -10.82
C CYS A 55 10.58 26.26 -10.97
N GLN A 56 11.32 26.19 -9.86
CA GLN A 56 12.75 25.85 -9.87
C GLN A 56 13.01 24.45 -10.43
N LYS A 57 12.20 23.45 -10.08
CA LYS A 57 12.41 22.06 -10.53
C LYS A 57 12.06 21.82 -11.98
N ILE A 58 11.03 22.48 -12.50
CA ILE A 58 10.52 22.23 -13.84
C ILE A 58 11.06 23.21 -14.88
N ALA A 59 11.32 24.45 -14.47
CA ALA A 59 11.71 25.54 -15.36
C ALA A 59 12.98 26.28 -14.92
N LYS A 60 13.73 25.76 -13.93
CA LYS A 60 14.96 26.38 -13.40
C LYS A 60 14.77 27.84 -12.93
N GLY A 61 13.56 28.18 -12.49
CA GLY A 61 13.20 29.51 -12.02
C GLY A 61 12.63 30.44 -13.10
N ASP A 62 12.53 29.99 -14.36
CA ASP A 62 11.88 30.74 -15.43
C ASP A 62 10.35 30.64 -15.32
N TRP A 63 9.73 31.73 -14.84
CA TRP A 63 8.28 31.82 -14.65
C TRP A 63 7.48 31.81 -15.95
N GLN A 64 8.04 32.28 -17.07
CA GLN A 64 7.34 32.25 -18.36
C GLN A 64 7.27 30.82 -18.89
N LEU A 65 8.40 30.09 -18.82
CA LEU A 65 8.47 28.68 -19.21
C LEU A 65 7.61 27.82 -18.27
N PHE A 66 7.62 28.09 -16.97
CA PHE A 66 6.77 27.41 -16.01
C PHE A 66 5.28 27.61 -16.32
N ASN A 67 4.84 28.84 -16.58
CA ASN A 67 3.44 29.10 -16.94
C ASN A 67 3.05 28.39 -18.26
N LYS A 68 3.93 28.42 -19.27
CA LYS A 68 3.71 27.68 -20.53
C LYS A 68 3.58 26.17 -20.31
N ARG A 69 4.34 25.60 -19.35
CA ARG A 69 4.23 24.18 -19.00
C ARG A 69 2.89 23.85 -18.33
N LEU A 70 2.37 24.73 -17.47
CA LEU A 70 1.04 24.55 -16.86
C LEU A 70 -0.08 24.62 -17.91
N GLU A 71 0.06 25.50 -18.91
CA GLU A 71 -0.88 25.61 -20.03
C GLU A 71 -0.98 24.33 -20.85
N TRP A 72 0.10 23.55 -20.99
CA TRP A 72 0.05 22.24 -21.66
C TRP A 72 -0.85 21.22 -20.93
N ASP A 73 -1.04 21.40 -19.61
CA ASP A 73 -1.95 20.58 -18.81
C ASP A 73 -3.34 21.25 -18.67
N ASN A 74 -3.61 22.35 -19.39
CA ASN A 74 -4.79 23.20 -19.26
C ASN A 74 -5.01 23.78 -17.84
N ILE A 75 -3.92 24.08 -17.11
CA ILE A 75 -3.97 24.62 -15.74
C ILE A 75 -3.55 26.09 -15.74
N LYS A 76 -4.33 26.95 -15.09
CA LYS A 76 -3.95 28.35 -14.84
C LYS A 76 -3.25 28.50 -13.49
N LEU A 77 -2.19 29.31 -13.46
CA LEU A 77 -1.40 29.56 -12.24
C LEU A 77 -2.26 30.03 -11.05
N LYS A 78 -3.21 30.95 -11.28
CA LYS A 78 -4.09 31.46 -10.23
C LYS A 78 -4.98 30.37 -9.62
N GLU A 79 -5.41 29.41 -10.42
CA GLU A 79 -6.28 28.31 -9.98
C GLU A 79 -5.49 27.31 -9.13
N VAL A 80 -4.23 27.05 -9.51
CA VAL A 80 -3.38 26.07 -8.84
C VAL A 80 -2.78 26.59 -7.53
N GLN A 81 -2.49 27.89 -7.44
CA GLN A 81 -1.77 28.49 -6.33
C GLN A 81 -2.44 28.20 -4.97
N GLN A 82 -3.76 28.37 -4.87
CA GLN A 82 -4.50 28.12 -3.62
C GLN A 82 -4.41 26.67 -3.14
N PHE A 83 -4.15 25.70 -4.03
CA PHE A 83 -4.07 24.28 -3.72
C PHE A 83 -2.65 23.76 -3.52
N LEU A 84 -1.63 24.62 -3.59
CA LEU A 84 -0.24 24.23 -3.31
C LEU A 84 0.10 24.26 -1.80
N GLY A 85 -0.80 24.78 -0.97
CA GLY A 85 -0.67 24.76 0.49
C GLY A 85 -1.33 23.53 1.13
N ASN A 86 -1.61 23.65 2.43
CA ASN A 86 -2.51 22.79 3.16
C ASN A 86 -3.93 22.88 2.59
N VAL A 87 -4.61 21.74 2.62
CA VAL A 87 -5.98 21.57 2.17
C VAL A 87 -6.72 20.70 3.17
N SER A 88 -8.04 20.81 3.20
CA SER A 88 -8.93 19.89 3.92
C SER A 88 -9.85 19.15 2.96
N VAL A 89 -10.15 17.88 3.23
CA VAL A 89 -11.15 17.14 2.46
C VAL A 89 -12.53 17.74 2.70
N LYS A 90 -13.25 18.09 1.63
CA LYS A 90 -14.60 18.68 1.70
C LYS A 90 -15.63 17.69 2.25
N ASN A 91 -15.60 16.45 1.79
CA ASN A 91 -16.51 15.39 2.25
C ASN A 91 -15.72 14.15 2.70
N GLN A 92 -15.65 13.93 4.02
CA GLN A 92 -14.95 12.79 4.62
C GLN A 92 -15.55 11.42 4.26
N GLN A 93 -16.78 11.38 3.74
CA GLN A 93 -17.39 10.16 3.23
C GLN A 93 -16.94 9.82 1.81
N ASN A 94 -16.49 10.82 1.03
CA ASN A 94 -16.07 10.64 -0.36
C ASN A 94 -14.54 10.54 -0.45
N LEU A 95 -13.99 9.47 0.12
CA LEU A 95 -12.57 9.17 0.04
C LEU A 95 -12.22 8.50 -1.30
N PRO A 96 -11.02 8.74 -1.85
CA PRO A 96 -10.56 8.01 -3.02
C PRO A 96 -10.37 6.52 -2.68
N ASP A 97 -10.50 5.65 -3.68
CA ASP A 97 -10.52 4.19 -3.45
C ASP A 97 -9.26 3.65 -2.78
N TRP A 98 -8.09 4.20 -3.13
CA TRP A 98 -6.83 3.85 -2.47
C TRP A 98 -6.84 4.15 -0.97
N ALA A 99 -7.56 5.18 -0.52
CA ALA A 99 -7.66 5.56 0.88
C ALA A 99 -8.69 4.70 1.64
N LYS A 100 -9.74 4.22 0.95
CA LYS A 100 -10.69 3.24 1.51
C LYS A 100 -9.97 1.93 1.86
N ILE A 101 -9.03 1.48 1.02
CA ILE A 101 -8.17 0.33 1.32
C ILE A 101 -7.40 0.54 2.63
N LEU A 102 -6.73 1.69 2.79
CA LEU A 102 -5.99 1.98 4.03
C LEU A 102 -6.92 2.00 5.26
N LYS A 103 -8.13 2.55 5.12
CA LYS A 103 -9.13 2.52 6.18
C LYS A 103 -9.48 1.10 6.61
N GLU A 104 -9.69 0.20 5.66
CA GLU A 104 -9.97 -1.22 5.93
C GLU A 104 -8.76 -1.92 6.56
N VAL A 105 -7.54 -1.63 6.09
CA VAL A 105 -6.31 -2.19 6.67
C VAL A 105 -6.16 -1.81 8.13
N VAL A 106 -6.36 -0.53 8.46
CA VAL A 106 -6.27 -0.08 9.86
C VAL A 106 -7.36 -0.73 10.71
N ALA A 107 -8.59 -0.81 10.21
CA ALA A 107 -9.69 -1.47 10.92
C ALA A 107 -9.39 -2.96 11.19
N LEU A 108 -8.85 -3.66 10.19
CA LEU A 108 -8.46 -5.07 10.31
C LEU A 108 -7.29 -5.26 11.29
N ASN A 109 -6.32 -4.35 11.27
CA ASN A 109 -5.15 -4.39 12.14
C ASN A 109 -5.53 -4.34 13.63
N HIS A 110 -6.62 -3.64 14.00
CA HIS A 110 -7.14 -3.63 15.37
C HIS A 110 -7.81 -4.95 15.81
N GLN A 111 -8.08 -5.86 14.87
CA GLN A 111 -8.81 -7.11 15.12
C GLN A 111 -7.90 -8.34 15.10
N ILE A 112 -6.67 -8.23 14.61
CA ILE A 112 -5.76 -9.35 14.43
C ILE A 112 -4.64 -9.33 15.47
N TYR A 113 -4.38 -10.47 16.11
CA TYR A 113 -3.24 -10.64 16.99
C TYR A 113 -1.96 -10.99 16.22
N THR A 114 -0.82 -10.43 16.64
CA THR A 114 0.49 -10.71 16.04
C THR A 114 0.84 -12.21 16.01
N SER A 115 0.40 -12.99 17.02
CA SER A 115 0.58 -14.45 17.07
C SER A 115 -0.08 -15.14 15.88
N ASP A 116 -1.28 -14.71 15.51
CA ASP A 116 -2.07 -15.32 14.45
C ASP A 116 -1.44 -15.04 13.08
N ILE A 117 -0.89 -13.83 12.90
CA ILE A 117 -0.13 -13.46 11.70
C ILE A 117 1.09 -14.36 11.54
N LYS A 118 1.89 -14.53 12.60
CA LYS A 118 3.08 -15.39 12.57
C LYS A 118 2.73 -16.84 12.23
N GLN A 119 1.65 -17.37 12.81
CA GLN A 119 1.20 -18.73 12.52
C GLN A 119 0.76 -18.89 11.06
N LYS A 120 0.01 -17.90 10.53
CA LYS A 120 -0.46 -17.91 9.13
C LYS A 120 0.69 -17.80 8.13
N LEU A 121 1.66 -16.94 8.40
CA LEU A 121 2.88 -16.83 7.58
C LEU A 121 3.72 -18.11 7.62
N ALA A 122 3.87 -18.74 8.79
CA ALA A 122 4.62 -19.99 8.93
C ALA A 122 4.00 -21.17 8.14
N ASN A 123 2.69 -21.13 7.88
CA ASN A 123 1.96 -22.17 7.15
C ASN A 123 1.80 -21.86 5.64
N GLY A 124 2.22 -20.68 5.18
CA GLY A 124 2.05 -20.24 3.80
C GLY A 124 3.07 -20.84 2.82
N LYS A 125 2.83 -20.67 1.51
CA LYS A 125 3.83 -20.91 0.45
C LYS A 125 4.89 -19.80 0.48
N GLY A 126 5.77 -19.83 1.48
CA GLY A 126 6.89 -18.91 1.63
C GLY A 126 7.82 -19.46 2.70
N SER A 127 9.13 -19.45 2.45
CA SER A 127 10.07 -19.71 3.54
C SER A 127 9.93 -18.59 4.58
N LYS A 128 10.05 -18.93 5.86
CA LYS A 128 10.25 -17.92 6.91
C LYS A 128 11.35 -16.95 6.47
N ASP A 129 11.15 -15.66 6.72
CA ASP A 129 12.12 -14.57 6.49
C ASP A 129 12.40 -14.21 5.02
N LYS A 130 11.50 -14.52 4.07
CA LYS A 130 11.74 -14.19 2.65
C LYS A 130 11.61 -12.69 2.35
N TYR A 131 10.68 -12.00 3.01
CA TYR A 131 10.41 -10.58 2.73
C TYR A 131 10.53 -9.74 4.00
N PRO A 132 11.31 -8.64 3.99
CA PRO A 132 11.38 -7.72 5.11
C PRO A 132 10.01 -7.22 5.54
N PHE A 133 9.76 -7.24 6.86
CA PHE A 133 8.57 -6.68 7.49
C PHE A 133 7.24 -7.31 7.05
N GLU A 134 7.25 -8.57 6.59
CA GLU A 134 6.07 -9.27 6.10
C GLU A 134 4.91 -9.30 7.11
N GLU A 135 5.20 -9.34 8.41
CA GLU A 135 4.18 -9.32 9.46
C GLU A 135 3.42 -7.99 9.50
N ILE A 136 4.11 -6.87 9.27
CA ILE A 136 3.51 -5.53 9.21
C ILE A 136 2.66 -5.38 7.95
N LEU A 137 3.07 -6.05 6.86
CA LEU A 137 2.39 -5.98 5.56
C LEU A 137 1.22 -6.96 5.45
N TYR A 138 1.14 -7.97 6.31
CA TYR A 138 0.12 -9.01 6.27
C TYR A 138 -1.33 -8.48 6.25
N PRO A 139 -1.72 -7.48 7.08
CA PRO A 139 -3.07 -6.90 7.01
C PRO A 139 -3.41 -6.30 5.64
N PHE A 140 -2.42 -5.74 4.93
CA PHE A 140 -2.61 -5.21 3.57
C PHE A 140 -2.91 -6.32 2.57
N ILE A 141 -2.21 -7.46 2.68
CA ILE A 141 -2.43 -8.63 1.83
C ILE A 141 -3.83 -9.22 2.06
N GLN A 142 -4.28 -9.28 3.31
CA GLN A 142 -5.62 -9.76 3.64
C GLN A 142 -6.73 -8.88 3.06
N VAL A 143 -6.60 -7.55 3.17
CA VAL A 143 -7.56 -6.62 2.55
C VAL A 143 -7.54 -6.76 1.03
N ALA A 144 -6.36 -6.87 0.42
CA ALA A 144 -6.24 -7.08 -1.03
C ALA A 144 -6.92 -8.37 -1.49
N ARG A 145 -6.70 -9.48 -0.78
CA ARG A 145 -7.34 -10.77 -1.04
C ARG A 145 -8.87 -10.65 -0.96
N ASN A 146 -9.39 -10.07 0.12
CA ASN A 146 -10.84 -9.93 0.31
C ASN A 146 -11.47 -9.11 -0.82
N LYS A 147 -10.81 -8.03 -1.25
CA LYS A 147 -11.25 -7.21 -2.38
C LYS A 147 -11.18 -7.94 -3.72
N LEU A 148 -10.16 -8.78 -3.94
CA LEU A 148 -10.07 -9.62 -5.12
C LEU A 148 -11.21 -10.64 -5.16
N VAL A 149 -11.50 -11.30 -4.04
CA VAL A 149 -12.63 -12.23 -3.90
C VAL A 149 -13.95 -11.53 -4.22
N GLU A 150 -14.19 -10.37 -3.61
CA GLU A 150 -15.40 -9.56 -3.86
C GLU A 150 -15.54 -9.18 -5.34
N LYS A 151 -14.46 -8.70 -5.97
CA LYS A 151 -14.48 -8.21 -7.35
C LYS A 151 -14.53 -9.31 -8.40
N ALA A 152 -13.93 -10.47 -8.13
CA ALA A 152 -13.96 -11.63 -9.03
C ALA A 152 -15.21 -12.50 -8.85
N GLY A 153 -15.87 -12.44 -7.69
CA GLY A 153 -17.06 -13.25 -7.38
C GLY A 153 -16.78 -14.75 -7.56
N MET A 154 -17.72 -15.46 -8.19
CA MET A 154 -17.61 -16.91 -8.44
C MET A 154 -16.40 -17.30 -9.28
N ASN A 155 -15.86 -16.39 -10.11
CA ASN A 155 -14.68 -16.69 -10.94
C ASN A 155 -13.42 -16.90 -10.12
N TYR A 156 -13.39 -16.44 -8.86
CA TYR A 156 -12.31 -16.73 -7.93
C TYR A 156 -12.14 -18.24 -7.66
N GLU A 157 -13.22 -19.02 -7.76
CA GLU A 157 -13.24 -20.47 -7.51
C GLU A 157 -12.44 -21.28 -8.54
N ILE A 158 -12.02 -20.67 -9.66
CA ILE A 158 -11.11 -21.30 -10.62
C ILE A 158 -9.72 -21.54 -10.02
N LEU A 159 -9.36 -20.80 -8.96
CA LEU A 159 -8.08 -20.91 -8.28
C LEU A 159 -8.13 -21.95 -7.17
N THR A 160 -7.04 -22.69 -7.00
CA THR A 160 -6.77 -23.41 -5.75
C THR A 160 -6.12 -22.50 -4.71
N ALA A 161 -6.09 -22.93 -3.45
CA ALA A 161 -5.37 -22.21 -2.38
C ALA A 161 -3.88 -21.98 -2.71
N SER A 162 -3.26 -22.90 -3.46
CA SER A 162 -1.89 -22.78 -3.94
C SER A 162 -1.72 -21.61 -4.91
N ALA A 163 -2.63 -21.45 -5.89
CA ALA A 163 -2.59 -20.36 -6.84
C ALA A 163 -2.90 -19.01 -6.17
N VAL A 164 -3.84 -18.98 -5.21
CA VAL A 164 -4.10 -17.80 -4.38
C VAL A 164 -2.84 -17.36 -3.63
N ALA A 165 -2.08 -18.29 -3.06
CA ALA A 165 -0.84 -17.94 -2.38
C ALA A 165 0.20 -17.32 -3.32
N CYS A 166 0.24 -17.70 -4.61
CA CYS A 166 1.13 -17.05 -5.59
C CYS A 166 0.78 -15.56 -5.78
N PHE A 167 -0.51 -15.24 -5.85
CA PHE A 167 -1.00 -13.85 -5.88
C PHE A 167 -0.61 -13.07 -4.61
N GLU A 168 -0.84 -13.64 -3.44
CA GLU A 168 -0.51 -13.01 -2.15
C GLU A 168 1.00 -12.74 -2.01
N VAL A 169 1.84 -13.73 -2.37
CA VAL A 169 3.30 -13.61 -2.33
C VAL A 169 3.80 -12.55 -3.31
N ASN A 170 3.20 -12.46 -4.49
CA ASN A 170 3.54 -11.44 -5.48
C ASN A 170 3.26 -10.03 -4.94
N LEU A 171 2.07 -9.78 -4.38
CA LEU A 171 1.75 -8.49 -3.78
C LEU A 171 2.65 -8.18 -2.57
N LEU A 172 2.92 -9.18 -1.72
CA LEU A 172 3.81 -9.02 -0.57
C LEU A 172 5.22 -8.58 -0.98
N GLN A 173 5.77 -9.20 -2.04
CA GLN A 173 7.07 -8.80 -2.58
C GLN A 173 7.07 -7.34 -3.04
N GLU A 174 6.04 -6.91 -3.76
CA GLU A 174 5.92 -5.54 -4.25
C GLU A 174 5.80 -4.52 -3.11
N LEU A 175 4.95 -4.80 -2.12
CA LEU A 175 4.78 -3.92 -0.97
C LEU A 175 6.01 -3.90 -0.08
N SER A 176 6.68 -5.04 0.12
CA SER A 176 7.95 -5.11 0.85
C SER A 176 9.02 -4.27 0.18
N TRP A 177 9.18 -4.37 -1.14
CA TRP A 177 10.11 -3.51 -1.87
C TRP A 177 9.77 -2.02 -1.73
N LEU A 178 8.50 -1.67 -1.94
CA LEU A 178 8.01 -0.29 -1.86
C LEU A 178 8.21 0.35 -0.47
N THR A 179 8.11 -0.45 0.60
CA THR A 179 8.15 0.04 1.99
C THR A 179 9.48 -0.17 2.69
N SER A 180 10.37 -1.00 2.14
CA SER A 180 11.60 -1.48 2.76
C SER A 180 12.45 -0.37 3.38
N ASN A 181 12.82 0.66 2.62
CA ASN A 181 13.67 1.74 3.09
C ASN A 181 13.04 2.52 4.26
N THR A 182 11.75 2.82 4.18
CA THR A 182 11.04 3.59 5.19
C THR A 182 10.84 2.79 6.47
N LEU A 183 10.42 1.52 6.36
CA LEU A 183 10.28 0.63 7.52
C LEU A 183 11.63 0.34 8.17
N TYR A 184 12.71 0.21 7.38
CA TYR A 184 14.05 0.04 7.91
C TYR A 184 14.55 1.28 8.66
N LEU A 185 14.25 2.48 8.16
CA LEU A 185 14.56 3.72 8.87
C LEU A 185 13.86 3.75 10.24
N GLU A 186 12.55 3.50 10.28
CA GLU A 186 11.77 3.45 11.51
C GLU A 186 12.28 2.38 12.48
N PHE A 187 12.59 1.19 11.97
CA PHE A 187 13.18 0.12 12.76
C PHE A 187 14.54 0.52 13.34
N SER A 188 15.37 1.19 12.55
CA SER A 188 16.70 1.65 12.99
C SER A 188 16.60 2.70 14.09
N LEU A 189 15.68 3.66 13.97
CA LEU A 189 15.38 4.66 15.00
C LEU A 189 14.78 4.03 16.26
N PHE A 190 13.90 3.03 16.10
CA PHE A 190 13.36 2.26 17.22
C PHE A 190 14.46 1.52 17.98
N ARG A 191 15.32 0.79 17.25
CA ARG A 191 16.44 0.02 17.80
C ARG A 191 17.43 0.92 18.53
N SER A 192 17.74 2.10 17.99
CA SER A 192 18.70 3.03 18.62
C SER A 192 18.19 3.60 19.95
N ARG A 193 16.86 3.69 20.15
CA ARG A 193 16.24 4.13 21.41
C ARG A 193 16.17 3.02 22.46
N GLN A 194 16.15 1.75 22.05
CA GLN A 194 16.06 0.58 22.92
C GLN A 194 17.40 0.11 23.49
N THR A 195 18.52 0.49 22.86
CA THR A 195 19.86 0.03 23.26
C THR A 195 20.72 1.18 23.77
N SER A 196 21.26 1.04 24.98
CA SER A 196 22.38 1.88 25.43
C SER A 196 23.59 1.67 24.52
N SER A 197 24.45 2.68 24.37
CA SER A 197 25.62 2.63 23.48
C SER A 197 26.53 1.42 23.75
N ILE A 198 26.63 0.99 25.02
CA ILE A 198 27.43 -0.15 25.48
C ILE A 198 26.78 -1.48 25.08
N GLN A 199 25.45 -1.58 25.18
CA GLN A 199 24.71 -2.78 24.81
C GLN A 199 24.69 -3.00 23.28
N ARG A 200 24.79 -1.92 22.50
CA ARG A 200 24.91 -1.98 21.03
C ARG A 200 26.22 -2.64 20.59
N LEU A 201 27.34 -2.30 21.24
CA LEU A 201 28.65 -2.91 20.99
C LEU A 201 28.68 -4.41 21.35
N LEU A 202 27.95 -4.81 22.40
CA LEU A 202 27.85 -6.21 22.85
C LEU A 202 26.82 -7.05 22.04
N GLN A 203 25.83 -6.41 21.41
CA GLN A 203 24.84 -7.10 20.58
C GLN A 203 25.39 -7.53 19.22
N ASP A 204 26.36 -6.81 18.64
CA ASP A 204 27.04 -7.25 17.41
C ASP A 204 27.81 -8.58 17.62
N LEU A 205 28.10 -8.95 18.88
CA LEU A 205 28.72 -10.22 19.27
C LEU A 205 27.70 -11.33 19.57
N SER A 206 26.39 -11.03 19.67
CA SER A 206 25.34 -12.00 20.06
C SER A 206 24.10 -11.92 19.18
N ARG A 207 23.99 -12.85 18.20
CA ARG A 207 22.86 -12.92 17.24
C ARG A 207 21.46 -13.10 17.88
N THR A 208 21.37 -13.63 19.10
CA THR A 208 20.11 -14.00 19.77
C THR A 208 19.24 -12.83 20.23
N ASN A 209 19.80 -11.63 20.41
CA ASN A 209 19.04 -10.46 20.86
C ASN A 209 18.39 -9.65 19.71
N SER A 210 18.88 -9.82 18.47
CA SER A 210 18.40 -9.07 17.30
C SER A 210 16.93 -9.37 16.95
N THR A 211 16.50 -10.62 17.09
CA THR A 211 15.12 -11.06 16.82
C THR A 211 14.12 -10.45 17.79
N LYS A 212 14.44 -10.36 19.09
CA LYS A 212 13.52 -9.79 20.10
C LYS A 212 13.19 -8.32 19.82
N VAL A 213 14.20 -7.52 19.45
CA VAL A 213 13.99 -6.09 19.14
C VAL A 213 13.12 -5.93 17.89
N TYR A 214 13.34 -6.77 16.88
CA TYR A 214 12.49 -6.80 15.68
C TYR A 214 11.04 -7.19 16.03
N GLU A 215 10.83 -8.24 16.83
CA GLU A 215 9.49 -8.67 17.24
C GLU A 215 8.76 -7.61 18.06
N MET A 216 9.47 -6.88 18.92
CA MET A 216 8.91 -5.73 19.64
C MET A 216 8.53 -4.59 18.69
N PHE A 217 9.35 -4.32 17.67
CA PHE A 217 9.05 -3.32 16.65
C PHE A 217 7.78 -3.68 15.87
N VAL A 218 7.72 -4.90 15.34
CA VAL A 218 6.53 -5.43 14.64
C VAL A 218 5.29 -5.35 15.53
N SER A 219 5.40 -5.79 16.79
CA SER A 219 4.27 -5.75 17.72
C SER A 219 3.80 -4.33 17.99
N LYS A 220 4.73 -3.36 18.12
CA LYS A 220 4.39 -1.95 18.31
C LYS A 220 3.69 -1.34 17.10
N MET A 221 4.19 -1.64 15.90
CA MET A 221 3.58 -1.23 14.63
C MET A 221 2.14 -1.72 14.54
N LEU A 222 1.91 -3.03 14.79
CA LEU A 222 0.59 -3.63 14.75
C LEU A 222 -0.32 -3.19 15.91
N ALA A 223 0.23 -2.76 17.05
CA ALA A 223 -0.56 -2.27 18.19
C ALA A 223 -1.06 -0.82 18.05
N GLY A 224 -0.68 -0.10 16.99
CA GLY A 224 -1.22 1.24 16.71
C GLY A 224 -0.27 2.18 15.96
N ASP A 225 1.04 1.96 16.04
CA ASP A 225 2.03 2.84 15.39
C ASP A 225 1.92 2.81 13.86
N LEU A 226 1.29 1.79 13.27
CA LEU A 226 1.02 1.71 11.84
C LEU A 226 0.24 2.93 11.32
N VAL A 227 -0.71 3.47 12.08
CA VAL A 227 -1.48 4.65 11.65
C VAL A 227 -0.58 5.89 11.59
N SER A 228 0.24 6.09 12.63
CA SER A 228 1.20 7.18 12.68
C SER A 228 2.22 7.09 11.54
N PHE A 229 2.70 5.87 11.25
CA PHE A 229 3.55 5.61 10.09
C PHE A 229 2.86 6.00 8.77
N LEU A 230 1.61 5.60 8.58
CA LEU A 230 0.87 5.91 7.36
C LEU A 230 0.57 7.42 7.22
N GLU A 231 0.37 8.14 8.33
CA GLU A 231 0.18 9.60 8.32
C GLU A 231 1.47 10.39 8.08
N GLU A 232 2.58 9.94 8.67
CA GLU A 232 3.90 10.55 8.49
C GLU A 232 4.37 10.40 7.04
N TYR A 233 4.26 9.18 6.51
CA TYR A 233 4.68 8.86 5.15
C TYR A 233 3.48 8.83 4.19
N ALA A 234 2.64 9.88 4.21
CA ALA A 234 1.37 9.91 3.49
C ALA A 234 1.48 9.60 1.99
N VAL A 235 2.54 10.06 1.32
CA VAL A 235 2.80 9.75 -0.10
C VAL A 235 3.08 8.25 -0.30
N LEU A 236 3.86 7.62 0.58
CA LEU A 236 4.07 6.17 0.57
C LEU A 236 2.74 5.44 0.80
N SER A 237 1.93 5.88 1.76
CA SER A 237 0.60 5.32 2.03
C SER A 237 -0.30 5.35 0.81
N ARG A 238 -0.30 6.46 0.08
CA ARG A 238 -0.99 6.58 -1.21
C ARG A 238 -0.46 5.57 -2.24
N LEU A 239 0.86 5.42 -2.35
CA LEU A 239 1.46 4.46 -3.27
C LEU A 239 1.06 3.02 -2.91
N ILE A 240 1.09 2.64 -1.63
CA ILE A 240 0.62 1.33 -1.15
C ILE A 240 -0.84 1.11 -1.56
N GLY A 241 -1.73 2.04 -1.20
CA GLY A 241 -3.16 1.93 -1.52
C GLY A 241 -3.43 1.85 -3.02
N LYS A 242 -2.71 2.63 -3.84
CA LYS A 242 -2.81 2.56 -5.30
C LYS A 242 -2.28 1.24 -5.86
N THR A 243 -1.15 0.75 -5.36
CA THR A 243 -0.61 -0.56 -5.75
C THR A 243 -1.62 -1.66 -5.49
N ILE A 244 -2.23 -1.69 -4.30
CA ILE A 244 -3.27 -2.68 -3.97
C ILE A 244 -4.50 -2.51 -4.86
N SER A 245 -4.97 -1.28 -5.09
CA SER A 245 -6.15 -1.03 -5.96
C SER A 245 -5.93 -1.59 -7.36
N LEU A 246 -4.80 -1.22 -7.98
CA LEU A 246 -4.46 -1.63 -9.34
C LEU A 246 -4.19 -3.14 -9.43
N TRP A 247 -3.57 -3.72 -8.40
CA TRP A 247 -3.38 -5.16 -8.30
C TRP A 247 -4.71 -5.92 -8.24
N VAL A 248 -5.67 -5.45 -7.44
CA VAL A 248 -7.02 -6.04 -7.36
C VAL A 248 -7.72 -5.92 -8.72
N GLU A 249 -7.64 -4.76 -9.36
CA GLU A 249 -8.26 -4.53 -10.67
C GLU A 249 -7.69 -5.45 -11.76
N ALA A 250 -6.37 -5.51 -11.88
CA ALA A 250 -5.69 -6.31 -12.89
C ALA A 250 -5.99 -7.81 -12.72
N ASN A 251 -5.96 -8.31 -11.49
CA ASN A 251 -6.18 -9.73 -11.22
C ASN A 251 -7.65 -10.13 -11.30
N ALA A 252 -8.58 -9.25 -10.91
CA ALA A 252 -10.00 -9.49 -11.13
C ALA A 252 -10.34 -9.49 -12.64
N GLU A 253 -9.77 -8.57 -13.42
CA GLU A 253 -9.89 -8.58 -14.88
C GLU A 253 -9.36 -9.89 -15.48
N PHE A 254 -8.18 -10.33 -15.06
CA PHE A 254 -7.59 -11.59 -15.50
C PHE A 254 -8.50 -12.78 -15.19
N LEU A 255 -9.00 -12.91 -13.96
CA LEU A 255 -9.87 -14.02 -13.57
C LEU A 255 -11.20 -14.02 -14.33
N ASN A 256 -11.79 -12.85 -14.53
CA ASN A 256 -13.04 -12.72 -15.29
C ASN A 256 -12.86 -13.09 -16.77
N ARG A 257 -11.75 -12.66 -17.40
CA ARG A 257 -11.43 -13.04 -18.78
C ARG A 257 -11.12 -14.52 -18.89
N LEU A 258 -10.29 -15.06 -18.00
CA LEU A 258 -9.95 -16.48 -17.98
C LEU A 258 -11.21 -17.35 -17.86
N ALA A 259 -12.14 -17.00 -16.98
CA ALA A 259 -13.38 -17.74 -16.82
C ALA A 259 -14.27 -17.68 -18.07
N LEU A 260 -14.38 -16.50 -18.70
CA LEU A 260 -15.17 -16.28 -19.91
C LEU A 260 -14.58 -17.03 -21.13
N ASP A 261 -13.26 -17.01 -21.26
CA ASP A 261 -12.54 -17.58 -22.39
C ASP A 261 -12.22 -19.08 -22.20
N LEU A 262 -12.46 -19.65 -21.01
CA LEU A 262 -12.09 -21.02 -20.67
C LEU A 262 -12.62 -22.07 -21.67
N PRO A 263 -13.87 -22.00 -22.17
CA PRO A 263 -14.34 -22.95 -23.18
C PRO A 263 -13.55 -22.86 -24.49
N GLN A 264 -13.20 -21.65 -24.94
CA GLN A 264 -12.40 -21.46 -26.16
C GLN A 264 -10.95 -21.91 -25.96
N ILE A 265 -10.37 -21.66 -24.79
CA ILE A 265 -9.03 -22.14 -24.40
C ILE A 265 -9.01 -23.68 -24.42
N LYS A 266 -10.00 -24.34 -23.78
CA LYS A 266 -10.17 -25.81 -23.78
C LYS A 266 -10.22 -26.36 -25.20
N ASN A 267 -11.04 -25.76 -26.07
CA ASN A 267 -11.20 -26.21 -27.45
C ASN A 267 -9.93 -26.05 -28.28
N THR A 268 -9.25 -24.90 -28.13
CA THR A 268 -8.12 -24.52 -28.99
C THR A 268 -6.84 -25.23 -28.61
N PHE A 269 -6.54 -25.35 -27.31
CA PHE A 269 -5.25 -25.82 -26.83
C PHE A 269 -5.28 -27.24 -26.26
N PHE A 270 -6.44 -27.73 -25.83
CA PHE A 270 -6.55 -28.97 -25.05
C PHE A 270 -7.55 -29.98 -25.63
N ALA A 271 -7.97 -29.81 -26.88
CA ALA A 271 -8.92 -30.70 -27.55
C ALA A 271 -10.20 -30.98 -26.72
N ASN A 272 -10.69 -29.98 -26.00
CA ASN A 272 -11.82 -30.07 -25.06
C ASN A 272 -11.64 -31.04 -23.88
N GLN A 273 -10.41 -31.43 -23.55
CA GLN A 273 -10.13 -32.22 -22.35
C GLN A 273 -10.35 -31.40 -21.07
N GLU A 274 -10.65 -32.10 -19.98
CA GLU A 274 -10.76 -31.47 -18.66
C GLU A 274 -9.38 -31.10 -18.11
N ILE A 275 -9.11 -29.80 -18.03
CA ILE A 275 -7.87 -29.23 -17.48
C ILE A 275 -7.98 -28.94 -15.96
N GLY A 276 -9.20 -28.75 -15.46
CA GLY A 276 -9.50 -28.50 -14.06
C GLY A 276 -9.13 -27.09 -13.57
N LYS A 277 -8.80 -26.96 -12.27
CA LYS A 277 -8.54 -25.67 -11.61
C LYS A 277 -7.10 -25.19 -11.82
N VAL A 278 -6.86 -23.89 -11.65
CA VAL A 278 -5.51 -23.31 -11.65
C VAL A 278 -4.79 -23.64 -10.34
N ILE A 279 -3.65 -24.31 -10.44
CA ILE A 279 -2.85 -24.77 -9.29
C ILE A 279 -1.60 -23.94 -9.03
N ASP A 280 -1.08 -23.26 -10.05
CA ASP A 280 0.12 -22.42 -9.96
C ASP A 280 0.03 -21.21 -10.89
N LEU A 281 0.74 -20.15 -10.52
CA LEU A 281 0.84 -18.90 -11.25
C LEU A 281 2.26 -18.37 -11.17
N LYS A 282 2.85 -18.05 -12.33
CA LYS A 282 4.07 -17.25 -12.43
C LYS A 282 3.68 -15.84 -12.85
N LEU A 283 3.89 -14.91 -11.94
CA LEU A 283 3.52 -13.50 -12.04
C LEU A 283 4.77 -12.63 -12.25
N SER A 284 4.57 -11.38 -12.66
CA SER A 284 5.64 -10.38 -12.86
C SER A 284 6.74 -10.86 -13.82
N LEU A 285 6.34 -11.50 -14.93
CA LEU A 285 7.25 -11.99 -15.98
C LEU A 285 7.66 -10.90 -16.98
N SER A 286 7.07 -9.71 -16.86
CA SER A 286 7.32 -8.54 -17.69
C SER A 286 7.19 -7.27 -16.86
N ASP A 287 7.62 -6.15 -17.42
CA ASP A 287 7.30 -4.84 -16.85
C ASP A 287 5.77 -4.63 -16.79
N HIS A 288 5.37 -3.82 -15.81
CA HIS A 288 3.98 -3.45 -15.60
C HIS A 288 3.54 -2.39 -16.61
N HIS A 289 2.43 -2.63 -17.28
CA HIS A 289 1.82 -1.68 -18.22
C HIS A 289 0.35 -1.43 -17.89
N ASN A 290 -0.19 -0.29 -18.33
CA ASN A 290 -1.62 0.02 -18.31
C ASN A 290 -2.32 -0.34 -16.98
N GLY A 291 -1.88 0.23 -15.86
CA GLY A 291 -2.48 -0.08 -14.55
C GLY A 291 -2.05 -1.42 -13.95
N ARG A 292 -0.75 -1.73 -14.02
CA ARG A 292 -0.12 -2.92 -13.42
C ARG A 292 -0.51 -4.28 -14.03
N ARG A 293 -0.94 -4.31 -15.28
CA ARG A 293 -1.08 -5.57 -16.03
C ARG A 293 0.32 -6.06 -16.43
N SER A 294 0.56 -7.37 -16.30
CA SER A 294 1.79 -8.04 -16.71
C SER A 294 1.47 -9.44 -17.23
N VAL A 295 2.43 -10.10 -17.88
CA VAL A 295 2.27 -11.48 -18.36
C VAL A 295 2.15 -12.44 -17.17
N ILE A 296 1.17 -13.34 -17.25
CA ILE A 296 0.93 -14.41 -16.28
C ILE A 296 1.04 -15.75 -17.01
N ILE A 297 1.87 -16.66 -16.49
CA ILE A 297 1.82 -18.07 -16.89
C ILE A 297 1.06 -18.81 -15.80
N LEU A 298 -0.03 -19.47 -16.16
CA LEU A 298 -0.81 -20.30 -15.27
C LEU A 298 -0.48 -21.77 -15.48
N THR A 299 -0.84 -22.62 -14.53
CA THR A 299 -0.77 -24.08 -14.67
C THR A 299 -2.04 -24.67 -14.10
N PHE A 300 -2.73 -25.48 -14.90
CA PHE A 300 -3.94 -26.19 -14.51
C PHE A 300 -3.62 -27.49 -13.77
N SER A 301 -4.62 -28.06 -13.09
CA SER A 301 -4.48 -29.32 -12.34
C SER A 301 -4.12 -30.53 -13.21
N SER A 302 -4.41 -30.48 -14.52
CA SER A 302 -3.94 -31.47 -15.49
C SER A 302 -2.41 -31.43 -15.72
N GLY A 303 -1.74 -30.34 -15.31
CA GLY A 303 -0.33 -30.06 -15.59
C GLY A 303 -0.11 -29.16 -16.82
N ASP A 304 -1.17 -28.87 -17.57
CA ASP A 304 -1.13 -28.00 -18.74
C ASP A 304 -0.92 -26.53 -18.36
N LYS A 305 -0.30 -25.76 -19.27
CA LYS A 305 0.00 -24.33 -19.11
C LYS A 305 -0.67 -23.48 -20.17
#